data_AF-A0A3P7MLL5-F1
#
_entry.id   AF-A0A3P7MLL5-F1
#
_cell.length_a   1.000
_cell.length_b   1.000
_cell.length_c   1.000
_cell.angle_alpha   90.00
_cell.angle_beta   90.00
_cell.angle_gamma   90.00
#
_symmetry.space_group_name_H-M   'P 1'
#
loop_
_entity.id
_entity.type
_entity.pdbx_description
1 polymer ?
#
loop_
_entity_poly.entity_id
_entity_poly.type
_entity_poly.pdbx_seq_one_letter_code
_entity_poly.pdbx_strand_id
1 'polypeptide(L)'
;MKKMRTALIVAVILSAITMTASYRKKPLCEMCEGLIEKVDEVLEKGGDIEEAVDEFCREDVPSFLVEYCEKIISKNLKEIIEKLKDHESPEKICTDIYLCSA
;
A
#
# COMPACT_ATOMS: atom_id res chain seq x y z
N MET A 1 15.49 42.10 -1.26
CA MET A 1 14.76 41.24 -2.25
C MET A 1 15.60 40.10 -2.83
N LYS A 2 16.84 40.33 -3.30
CA LYS A 2 17.70 39.27 -3.87
C LYS A 2 18.05 38.15 -2.88
N LYS A 3 18.40 38.51 -1.63
CA LYS A 3 18.68 37.56 -0.53
C LYS A 3 17.49 36.67 -0.15
N MET A 4 16.26 37.22 -0.20
CA MET A 4 15.03 36.47 0.10
C MET A 4 14.67 35.48 -1.02
N ARG A 5 14.89 35.87 -2.28
CA ARG A 5 14.77 34.95 -3.43
C ARG A 5 15.80 33.83 -3.34
N THR A 6 17.05 34.15 -2.99
CA THR A 6 18.09 33.13 -2.75
C THR A 6 17.72 32.19 -1.61
N ALA A 7 17.18 32.69 -0.50
CA ALA A 7 16.74 31.87 0.62
C ALA A 7 15.57 30.94 0.25
N LEU A 8 14.59 31.44 -0.52
CA LEU A 8 13.47 30.64 -1.03
C LEU A 8 13.95 29.53 -1.96
N ILE A 9 14.88 29.84 -2.88
CA ILE A 9 15.46 28.85 -3.79
C ILE A 9 16.22 27.77 -3.02
N VAL A 10 17.01 28.15 -2.01
CA VAL A 10 17.75 27.20 -1.16
C VAL A 10 16.79 26.33 -0.35
N ALA A 11 15.70 26.88 0.20
CA ALA A 11 14.69 26.11 0.93
C ALA A 11 13.92 25.12 0.02
N VAL A 12 13.60 25.52 -1.21
CA VAL A 12 12.98 24.64 -2.22
C VAL A 12 13.94 23.53 -2.67
N ILE A 13 15.23 23.85 -2.86
CA ILE A 13 16.24 22.84 -3.19
C ILE A 13 16.46 21.87 -2.01
N LEU A 14 16.55 22.36 -0.77
CA LEU A 14 16.69 21.51 0.41
C LEU A 14 15.48 20.57 0.60
N SER A 15 14.27 21.08 0.42
CA SER A 15 13.05 20.26 0.47
C SER A 15 12.98 19.26 -0.68
N ALA A 16 13.43 19.61 -1.88
CA ALA A 16 13.54 18.67 -3.00
C ALA A 16 14.63 17.60 -2.79
N ILE A 17 15.76 17.94 -2.14
CA ILE A 17 16.81 16.97 -1.77
C ILE A 17 16.30 15.99 -0.70
N THR A 18 15.48 16.44 0.26
CA THR A 18 14.80 15.52 1.19
C THR A 18 13.75 14.66 0.48
N MET A 19 13.29 15.06 -0.70
CA MET A 19 12.28 14.35 -1.50
C MET A 19 12.87 13.26 -2.41
N THR A 20 14.20 13.06 -2.43
CA THR A 20 14.83 11.93 -3.15
C THR A 20 15.00 10.66 -2.32
N ALA A 21 14.51 10.64 -1.07
CA ALA A 21 14.02 9.38 -0.52
C ALA A 21 12.67 9.10 -1.18
N SER A 22 12.71 8.59 -2.42
CA SER A 22 11.64 7.69 -2.82
C SER A 22 11.57 6.68 -1.67
N TYR A 23 10.51 6.77 -0.86
CA TYR A 23 10.04 5.68 -0.05
C TYR A 23 9.68 4.62 -1.10
N ARG A 24 10.69 3.93 -1.62
CA ARG A 24 10.54 2.76 -2.47
C ARG A 24 9.91 1.77 -1.51
N LYS A 25 8.59 1.84 -1.35
CA LYS A 25 7.84 0.79 -0.70
C LYS A 25 8.33 -0.48 -1.38
N LYS A 26 8.78 -1.44 -0.58
CA LYS A 26 9.28 -2.69 -1.14
C LYS A 26 8.14 -3.26 -2.00
N PRO A 27 8.42 -3.94 -3.13
CA PRO A 27 7.36 -4.44 -4.01
C PRO A 27 6.26 -5.22 -3.29
N LEU A 28 6.59 -5.90 -2.19
CA LEU A 28 5.63 -6.60 -1.32
C LEU A 28 4.70 -5.68 -0.52
N CYS A 29 5.19 -4.51 -0.11
CA CYS A 29 4.40 -3.51 0.60
C CYS A 29 3.41 -2.84 -0.35
N GLU A 30 3.85 -2.48 -1.57
CA GLU A 30 2.95 -1.91 -2.59
C GLU A 30 1.87 -2.91 -3.01
N MET A 31 2.26 -4.18 -3.23
CA MET A 31 1.31 -5.27 -3.51
C MET A 31 0.29 -5.44 -2.39
N CYS A 32 0.74 -5.41 -1.13
CA CYS A 32 -0.15 -5.53 0.00
C CYS A 32 -1.15 -4.37 0.05
N GLU A 33 -0.67 -3.14 0.00
CA GLU A 33 -1.52 -1.96 0.12
C GLU A 33 -2.56 -1.89 -0.99
N GLY A 34 -2.17 -2.14 -2.25
CA GLY A 34 -3.11 -2.17 -3.37
C GLY A 34 -4.20 -3.23 -3.20
N LEU A 35 -3.86 -4.38 -2.61
CA LEU A 35 -4.84 -5.41 -2.32
C LEU A 35 -5.77 -5.03 -1.17
N ILE A 36 -5.25 -4.42 -0.10
CA ILE A 36 -6.07 -3.93 1.00
C ILE A 36 -7.06 -2.86 0.49
N GLU A 37 -6.61 -1.95 -0.38
CA GLU A 37 -7.47 -0.95 -1.03
C GLU A 37 -8.57 -1.61 -1.88
N LYS A 38 -8.23 -2.64 -2.67
CA LYS A 38 -9.22 -3.40 -3.45
C LYS A 38 -10.24 -4.09 -2.55
N VAL A 39 -9.81 -4.70 -1.45
CA VAL A 39 -10.71 -5.37 -0.49
C VAL A 39 -11.65 -4.36 0.17
N ASP A 40 -11.14 -3.19 0.55
CA ASP A 40 -11.94 -2.11 1.13
C ASP A 40 -13.01 -1.61 0.15
N GLU A 41 -12.64 -1.35 -1.11
CA GLU A 41 -13.58 -0.95 -2.17
C GLU A 41 -14.71 -1.98 -2.36
N VAL A 42 -14.38 -3.26 -2.31
CA VAL A 42 -15.33 -4.37 -2.49
C VAL A 42 -16.25 -4.51 -1.28
N LEU A 43 -15.72 -4.31 -0.07
CA LEU A 43 -16.51 -4.26 1.17
C LEU A 43 -17.54 -3.13 1.12
N GLU A 44 -17.14 -1.93 0.71
CA GLU A 44 -18.05 -0.78 0.58
C GLU A 44 -19.18 -1.04 -0.43
N LYS A 45 -18.89 -1.77 -1.50
CA LYS A 45 -19.85 -2.10 -2.56
C LYS A 45 -20.66 -3.36 -2.28
N GLY A 46 -20.30 -4.15 -1.26
CA GLY A 46 -20.93 -5.42 -0.94
C GLY A 46 -20.67 -6.52 -1.99
N GLY A 47 -19.49 -6.52 -2.60
CA GLY A 47 -19.09 -7.53 -3.59
C GLY A 47 -18.47 -8.79 -2.99
N ASP A 48 -18.04 -9.71 -3.86
CA ASP A 48 -17.33 -10.92 -3.45
C ASP A 48 -15.84 -10.62 -3.26
N ILE A 49 -15.39 -10.74 -2.00
CA ILE A 49 -14.01 -10.45 -1.61
C ILE A 49 -13.06 -11.53 -2.11
N GLU A 50 -13.46 -12.80 -2.13
CA GLU A 50 -12.59 -13.88 -2.58
C GLU A 50 -12.30 -13.74 -4.09
N GLU A 51 -13.34 -13.41 -4.86
CA GLU A 51 -13.21 -13.10 -6.29
C GLU A 51 -12.30 -11.90 -6.53
N ALA A 52 -12.48 -10.81 -5.76
CA ALA A 52 -11.66 -9.61 -5.89
C ALA A 52 -10.18 -9.84 -5.55
N VAL A 53 -9.89 -10.67 -4.56
CA VAL A 53 -8.52 -11.06 -4.21
C VAL A 53 -7.90 -11.90 -5.31
N ASP A 54 -8.62 -12.89 -5.86
CA ASP A 54 -8.13 -13.71 -6.98
C ASP A 54 -7.87 -12.87 -8.23
N GLU A 55 -8.78 -11.95 -8.57
CA GLU A 55 -8.65 -11.01 -9.69
C GLU A 55 -7.39 -10.14 -9.52
N PHE A 56 -7.26 -9.45 -8.38
CA PHE A 56 -6.10 -8.60 -8.12
C PHE A 56 -4.79 -9.39 -8.18
N CYS A 57 -4.74 -10.56 -7.53
CA CYS A 57 -3.54 -11.39 -7.51
C CYS A 57 -3.16 -11.91 -8.90
N ARG A 58 -4.08 -11.99 -9.88
CA ARG A 58 -3.79 -12.45 -11.25
C ARG A 58 -3.47 -11.32 -12.22
N GLU A 59 -4.17 -10.20 -12.09
CA GLU A 59 -4.13 -9.11 -13.06
C GLU A 59 -3.10 -8.03 -12.68
N ASP A 60 -2.93 -7.75 -11.38
CA ASP A 60 -2.12 -6.64 -10.88
C ASP A 60 -0.77 -7.08 -10.28
N VAL A 61 -0.57 -8.40 -10.10
CA VAL A 61 0.62 -8.97 -9.49
C VAL A 61 1.45 -9.77 -10.51
N PRO A 62 2.79 -9.61 -10.54
CA PRO A 62 3.64 -10.39 -11.42
C PRO A 62 3.42 -11.90 -11.26
N SER A 63 3.44 -12.64 -12.38
CA SER A 63 3.09 -14.07 -12.42
C SER A 63 3.83 -14.95 -11.41
N PHE A 64 5.07 -14.62 -11.05
CA PHE A 64 5.87 -15.35 -10.07
C PHE A 64 5.46 -15.10 -8.60
N LEU A 65 4.62 -14.10 -8.33
CA LEU A 65 4.10 -13.73 -7.01
C LEU A 65 2.63 -14.08 -6.81
N VAL A 66 1.91 -14.54 -7.83
CA VAL A 66 0.46 -14.84 -7.76
C VAL A 66 0.16 -15.82 -6.62
N GLU A 67 0.83 -16.97 -6.59
CA GLU A 67 0.64 -17.99 -5.54
C GLU A 67 0.99 -17.45 -4.14
N TYR A 68 1.95 -16.52 -4.07
CA TYR A 68 2.34 -15.88 -2.82
C TYR A 68 1.28 -14.87 -2.35
N CYS A 69 0.74 -14.07 -3.28
CA CYS A 69 -0.36 -13.12 -3.06
C CYS A 69 -1.60 -13.84 -2.52
N GLU A 70 -2.07 -14.87 -3.24
CA GLU A 70 -3.24 -15.66 -2.86
C GLU A 70 -3.05 -16.31 -1.48
N LYS A 71 -1.89 -16.92 -1.21
CA LYS A 71 -1.64 -17.64 0.06
C LYS A 71 -1.53 -16.73 1.27
N ILE A 72 -0.87 -15.58 1.15
CA ILE A 72 -0.71 -14.70 2.31
C ILE A 72 -2.02 -14.03 2.63
N ILE A 73 -2.77 -13.61 1.63
CA ILE A 73 -3.93 -12.77 1.86
C ILE A 73 -5.12 -13.63 2.26
N SER A 74 -5.34 -14.79 1.63
CA SER A 74 -6.37 -15.74 2.07
C SER A 74 -6.23 -16.13 3.54
N LYS A 75 -5.00 -16.32 4.03
CA LYS A 75 -4.74 -16.66 5.44
C LYS A 75 -5.02 -15.53 6.41
N ASN A 76 -4.85 -14.28 5.96
CA ASN A 76 -5.05 -13.08 6.78
C ASN A 76 -6.39 -12.38 6.50
N LEU A 77 -7.20 -12.89 5.57
CA LEU A 77 -8.36 -12.17 5.02
C LEU A 77 -9.37 -11.77 6.10
N LYS A 78 -9.65 -12.68 7.03
CA LYS A 78 -10.54 -12.40 8.16
C LYS A 78 -10.01 -11.25 9.03
N GLU A 79 -8.72 -11.26 9.35
CA GLU A 79 -8.10 -10.22 10.17
C GLU A 79 -8.05 -8.89 9.43
N ILE A 80 -7.72 -8.91 8.14
CA ILE A 80 -7.75 -7.74 7.25
C ILE A 80 -9.13 -7.08 7.26
N ILE A 81 -10.20 -7.87 7.09
CA ILE A 81 -11.58 -7.36 7.10
C ILE A 81 -11.93 -6.71 8.44
N GLU A 82 -11.54 -7.31 9.57
CA GLU A 82 -11.80 -6.70 10.88
C GLU A 82 -11.01 -5.39 11.07
N LYS A 83 -9.75 -5.34 10.64
CA LYS A 83 -8.93 -4.12 10.71
C LYS A 83 -9.46 -3.00 9.81
N LEU A 84 -9.99 -3.34 8.64
CA LEU A 84 -10.67 -2.39 7.75
C LEU A 84 -11.95 -1.82 8.39
N LYS A 85 -12.74 -2.65 9.08
CA LYS A 85 -13.90 -2.18 9.86
C LYS A 85 -13.51 -1.24 11.00
N ASP A 86 -12.31 -1.44 11.57
CA ASP A 86 -11.71 -0.54 12.57
C ASP A 86 -11.06 0.72 11.94
N HIS A 87 -11.21 0.90 10.62
CA HIS A 87 -10.65 2.01 9.86
C HIS A 87 -9.11 2.13 9.93
N GLU A 88 -8.40 1.01 10.11
CA GLU A 88 -6.95 0.98 9.99
C GLU A 88 -6.52 1.26 8.54
N SER A 89 -5.42 2.01 8.36
CA SER A 89 -4.91 2.30 7.02
C SER A 89 -4.27 1.07 6.37
N PRO A 90 -4.26 0.98 5.02
CA PRO A 90 -3.56 -0.08 4.29
C PRO A 90 -2.12 -0.29 4.74
N GLU A 91 -1.36 0.80 4.91
CA GLU A 91 0.03 0.75 5.40
C GLU A 91 0.14 0.09 6.78
N LYS A 92 -0.77 0.41 7.70
CA LYS A 92 -0.77 -0.15 9.06
C LYS A 92 -1.10 -1.63 9.04
N ILE A 93 -2.12 -2.03 8.27
CA ILE A 93 -2.52 -3.43 8.10
C ILE A 93 -1.36 -4.23 7.51
N CYS A 94 -0.73 -3.70 6.46
CA CYS A 94 0.39 -4.33 5.78
C CYS A 94 1.67 -4.40 6.65
N THR A 95 1.84 -3.48 7.59
CA THR A 95 2.91 -3.54 8.60
C THR A 95 2.66 -4.64 9.61
N ASP A 96 1.41 -4.81 10.07
CA ASP A 96 1.04 -5.83 11.06
C ASP A 96 1.20 -7.26 10.53
N ILE A 97 1.01 -7.45 9.22
CA ILE A 97 1.25 -8.75 8.55
C ILE A 97 2.67 -8.86 7.95
N TYR A 98 3.58 -7.95 8.32
CA TYR A 98 5.00 -7.96 7.96
C TYR A 98 5.33 -7.85 6.46
N LEU A 99 4.42 -7.28 5.65
CA LEU A 99 4.66 -6.99 4.23
C LEU A 99 5.20 -5.58 4.00
N CYS A 100 4.90 -4.66 4.91
CA CYS A 100 5.56 -3.35 5.03
C CYS A 100 6.53 -3.34 6.23
N SER A 101 7.57 -2.51 6.15
CA SER A 101 8.43 -2.24 7.30
C SER A 101 7.71 -1.31 8.27
N ALA A 102 7.87 -1.54 9.57
CA ALA A 102 7.42 -0.62 10.63
C ALA A 102 8.26 0.66 10.72
#